data_AF-A0A0H3GQR5-F1
#
_entry.id   AF-A0A0H3GQR5-F1
#
_cell.length_a   1.000
_cell.length_b   1.000
_cell.length_c   1.000
_cell.angle_alpha   90.00
_cell.angle_beta   90.00
_cell.angle_gamma   90.00
#
_symmetry.space_group_name_H-M   'P 1'
#
loop_
_entity.id
_entity.type
_entity.pdbx_description
1 polymer ?
#
loop_
_entity_poly.entity_id
_entity_poly.type
_entity_poly.pdbx_seq_one_letter_code
_entity_poly.pdbx_strand_id
1 'polypeptide(L)' 'MEEVIGKTRDEILSGVSKQEVETLLHLIRKLEQNILDLQAKD' A
#
# COMPACT_ATOMS: atom_id res chain seq x y z
N MET A 1 9.77 9.80 -15.13
CA MET A 1 8.62 8.98 -14.70
C MET A 1 8.55 8.89 -13.19
N GLU A 2 9.63 8.41 -12.53
CA GLU A 2 9.69 8.36 -11.06
C GLU A 2 9.36 9.68 -10.37
N GLU A 3 9.79 10.82 -10.92
CA GLU A 3 9.42 12.14 -10.37
C GLU A 3 7.90 12.38 -10.37
N VAL A 4 7.20 11.96 -11.43
CA VAL A 4 5.74 12.10 -11.54
C VAL A 4 5.06 11.14 -10.57
N ILE A 5 5.54 9.89 -10.48
CA ILE A 5 5.01 8.90 -9.53
C ILE A 5 5.17 9.40 -8.09
N GLY A 6 6.34 9.94 -7.76
CA GLY A 6 6.64 10.50 -6.44
C GLY A 6 5.70 11.65 -6.10
N LYS A 7 5.61 12.67 -6.96
CA LYS A 7 4.72 13.82 -6.76
C LYS A 7 3.26 13.40 -6.60
N THR A 8 2.75 12.58 -7.51
CA THR A 8 1.36 12.13 -7.46
C THR A 8 1.07 11.32 -6.20
N ARG A 9 1.99 10.46 -5.75
CA ARG A 9 1.83 9.71 -4.49
C ARG A 9 1.77 10.66 -3.29
N ASP A 10 2.64 11.65 -3.24
CA ASP A 10 2.70 12.61 -2.13
C ASP A 10 1.44 13.49 -2.11
N GLU A 11 0.90 13.85 -3.28
CA GLU A 11 -0.39 14.56 -3.41
C GLU A 11 -1.56 13.70 -2.92
N ILE A 12 -1.63 12.42 -3.30
CA ILE A 12 -2.71 11.50 -2.88
C ILE A 12 -2.66 11.25 -1.37
N LEU A 13 -1.47 11.12 -0.79
CA LEU A 13 -1.29 10.84 0.65
C LEU A 13 -1.22 12.12 1.50
N SER A 14 -1.38 13.30 0.89
CA SER A 14 -1.39 14.56 1.61
C SER A 14 -2.54 14.60 2.64
N GLY A 15 -2.22 14.97 3.87
CA GLY A 15 -3.18 15.01 4.98
C GLY A 15 -3.35 13.68 5.72
N VAL A 16 -2.75 12.58 5.25
CA VAL A 16 -2.71 11.30 5.96
C VAL A 16 -1.50 11.29 6.89
N SER A 17 -1.70 10.91 8.16
CA SER A 17 -0.60 10.81 9.11
C SER A 17 0.35 9.67 8.75
N LYS A 18 1.62 9.77 9.17
CA LYS A 18 2.61 8.70 8.94
C LYS A 18 2.13 7.34 9.48
N GLN A 19 1.49 7.34 10.65
CA GLN A 19 0.98 6.11 11.28
C GLN A 19 -0.17 5.48 10.48
N GLU A 20 -1.04 6.29 9.86
CA GLU A 20 -2.09 5.78 8.97
C GLU A 20 -1.48 5.19 7.68
N VAL A 21 -0.47 5.84 7.09
CA VAL A 21 0.25 5.30 5.93
C VAL A 21 0.93 3.97 6.28
N GLU A 22 1.57 3.87 7.44
CA GLU A 22 2.18 2.62 7.92
C GLU A 22 1.13 1.52 8.13
N THR A 23 -0.02 1.86 8.71
CA THR A 23 -1.13 0.92 8.89
C THR A 23 -1.68 0.43 7.55
N LEU A 24 -1.85 1.33 6.59
CA LEU A 24 -2.28 0.99 5.23
C LEU A 24 -1.29 0.02 4.57
N LEU A 25 0.01 0.33 4.62
CA LEU A 25 1.05 -0.54 4.06
C LEU A 25 1.06 -1.93 4.73
N HIS A 26 0.85 -1.99 6.04
CA HIS A 26 0.79 -3.26 6.77
C HIS A 26 -0.42 -4.11 6.37
N LEU A 27 -1.59 -3.49 6.22
CA LEU A 27 -2.80 -4.18 5.78
C LEU A 27 -2.68 -4.66 4.34
N ILE A 28 -2.12 -3.85 3.43
CA ILE A 28 -1.87 -4.25 2.04
C ILE A 28 -1.00 -5.51 2.00
N ARG A 29 0.11 -5.55 2.74
CA ARG A 29 0.99 -6.74 2.81
C ARG A 29 0.27 -7.98 3.32
N LYS A 30 -0.57 -7.84 4.35
CA LYS A 30 -1.36 -8.96 4.87
C LYS A 30 -2.37 -9.47 3.87
N LEU A 31 -3.07 -8.57 3.17
CA LEU A 31 -4.04 -8.94 2.15
C LEU A 31 -3.35 -9.63 0.97
N GLU A 32 -2.21 -9.12 0.53
CA GLU A 32 -1.40 -9.73 -0.52
C GLU A 32 -0.99 -11.16 -0.14
N GLN A 33 -0.46 -11.36 1.07
CA GLN A 33 -0.13 -12.70 1.56
C GLN A 33 -1.35 -13.62 1.60
N ASN A 34 -2.49 -13.14 2.13
CA ASN A 34 -3.71 -13.94 2.20
C ASN A 34 -4.21 -14.35 0.81
N ILE A 35 -4.12 -13.45 -0.18
CA ILE A 35 -4.51 -13.76 -1.56
C ILE A 35 -3.61 -14.83 -2.15
N LEU A 36 -2.30 -14.72 -1.98
CA LEU A 36 -1.33 -15.72 -2.45
C LEU A 36 -1.57 -17.08 -1.77
N ASP A 37 -1.81 -17.09 -0.47
CA ASP A 37 -2.10 -18.32 0.29
C ASP A 37 -3.39 -19.00 -0.14
N LEU A 38 -4.42 -18.22 -0.51
CA LEU A 38 -5.66 -18.74 -1.05
C LEU A 38 -5.45 -19.33 -2.45
N GLN A 39 -4.74 -18.61 -3.32
CA GLN A 39 -4.40 -19.07 -4.66
C GLN A 39 -3.52 -20.32 -4.67
N ALA A 40 -2.70 -20.53 -3.63
CA ALA A 40 -1.88 -21.74 -3.50
C ALA A 40 -2.67 -22.97 -3.04
N LYS A 41 -3.90 -22.80 -2.54
CA LYS A 41 -4.78 -23.89 -2.09
C LYS A 41 -5.79 -24.33 -3.16
N ASP A 42 -6.03 -23.49 -4.16
CA ASP A 42 -6.81 -23.78 -5.37
C ASP A 42 -5.94 -24.50 -6.42
#